data_AF-A0AA92TR54-F1
#
_entry.id   AF-A0AA92TR54-F1
#
_cell.length_a   1.000
_cell.length_b   1.000
_cell.length_c   1.000
_cell.angle_alpha   90.00
_cell.angle_beta   90.00
_cell.angle_gamma   90.00
#
_symmetry.space_group_name_H-M   'P 1'
#
loop_
_entity.id
_entity.type
_entity.pdbx_description
1 polymer ?
#
loop_
_entity_poly.entity_id
_entity_poly.type
_entity_poly.pdbx_seq_one_letter_code
_entity_poly.pdbx_strand_id
1 'polypeptide(L)'
;MKKLLLFIAGISILFLAGCYNGNQSHGNEEMGDSLPADPPLGYVIELKPLGNFSHQEAEQLREELVKQLGIIFNTKPKAWVEASVFVGDKKEIPASCLYKPRNRYWAGGILKMLHEEHGGNDEIVTIGLTHRDISTSIHGQYNYGIMGLSFRPGDACVVSTFRLKRKDDLWKVTIHEFLHSRGLPHCKKDDLKCLMQDAHGKNTFYMKHGVCKDCKNSLRMIMTHQETKYQNT
;
A
#
# COMPACT_ATOMS: atom_id res chain seq x y z
N MET A 1 -70.23 -14.87 31.19
CA MET A 1 -70.21 -14.96 29.71
C MET A 1 -69.11 -14.04 29.18
N LYS A 2 -68.18 -14.56 28.36
CA LYS A 2 -67.36 -13.93 27.28
C LYS A 2 -66.97 -12.43 27.45
N LYS A 3 -65.76 -11.91 27.26
CA LYS A 3 -64.49 -12.23 26.57
C LYS A 3 -63.51 -11.11 26.99
N LEU A 4 -62.26 -11.40 27.36
CA LEU A 4 -61.03 -11.20 26.55
C LEU A 4 -61.04 -10.02 25.53
N LEU A 5 -60.08 -9.10 25.70
CA LEU A 5 -59.27 -8.31 24.74
C LEU A 5 -58.95 -6.94 25.39
N LEU A 6 -57.79 -6.30 25.30
CA LEU A 6 -56.41 -6.61 24.91
C LEU A 6 -55.57 -5.42 25.42
N PHE A 7 -54.31 -5.67 25.81
CA PHE A 7 -53.29 -4.70 26.20
C PHE A 7 -53.00 -3.66 25.09
N ILE A 8 -52.59 -2.45 25.48
CA ILE A 8 -51.27 -1.81 25.17
C ILE A 8 -51.28 -0.39 25.76
N ALA A 9 -50.38 -0.14 26.72
CA ALA A 9 -50.11 1.18 27.25
C ALA A 9 -49.27 1.98 26.24
N GLY A 10 -49.83 3.08 25.73
CA GLY A 10 -49.09 4.06 24.94
C GLY A 10 -48.28 4.97 25.86
N ILE A 11 -46.96 4.89 25.77
CA ILE A 11 -46.07 5.87 26.39
C ILE A 11 -45.93 7.05 25.44
N SER A 12 -46.52 8.17 25.83
CA SER A 12 -46.36 9.48 25.21
C SER A 12 -44.92 9.97 25.39
N ILE A 13 -44.14 10.05 24.30
CA ILE A 13 -42.88 10.78 24.29
C ILE A 13 -43.23 12.24 23.99
N LEU A 14 -43.09 13.09 25.01
CA LEU A 14 -43.19 14.54 24.87
C LEU A 14 -42.06 15.04 23.96
N PHE A 15 -42.47 15.65 22.85
CA PHE A 15 -41.66 16.59 22.09
C PHE A 15 -41.44 17.85 22.92
N LEU A 16 -40.18 18.25 23.12
CA LEU A 16 -39.82 19.64 23.34
C LEU A 16 -38.87 20.06 22.22
N ALA A 17 -39.37 20.95 21.38
CA ALA A 17 -38.66 21.61 20.30
C ALA A 17 -38.39 23.07 20.69
N GLY A 18 -37.19 23.56 20.31
CA GLY A 18 -36.89 24.98 20.04
C GLY A 18 -36.38 25.80 21.23
N CYS A 19 -35.38 26.69 21.12
CA CYS A 19 -34.57 27.21 20.01
C CYS A 19 -33.21 27.68 20.59
N TYR A 20 -32.08 27.33 19.97
CA TYR A 20 -31.28 28.15 19.04
C TYR A 20 -30.75 29.49 19.61
N ASN A 21 -29.44 29.55 19.85
CA ASN A 21 -28.66 30.75 19.53
C ASN A 21 -27.28 30.32 19.04
N GLY A 22 -27.00 30.60 17.77
CA GLY A 22 -25.78 30.25 17.10
C GLY A 22 -24.67 31.25 17.39
N ASN A 23 -23.47 30.74 17.60
CA ASN A 23 -22.27 31.40 17.09
C ASN A 23 -21.37 30.31 16.51
N GLN A 24 -21.29 30.28 15.18
CA GLN A 24 -20.40 29.41 14.44
C GLN A 24 -18.98 29.94 14.58
N SER A 25 -18.12 29.17 15.23
CA SER A 25 -16.70 29.15 14.86
C SER A 25 -16.45 27.83 14.15
N HIS A 26 -16.34 27.91 12.81
CA HIS A 26 -15.80 26.84 11.99
C HIS A 26 -14.35 26.56 12.44
N GLY A 27 -14.15 25.46 13.16
CA GLY A 27 -12.85 24.83 13.33
C GLY A 27 -12.92 23.44 12.71
N ASN A 28 -12.52 23.32 11.44
CA ASN A 28 -12.16 22.02 10.89
C ASN A 28 -10.79 21.68 11.46
N GLU A 29 -10.75 20.89 12.51
CA GLU A 29 -9.54 20.17 12.93
C GLU A 29 -9.75 18.68 12.62
N GLU A 30 -9.55 18.30 11.37
CA GLU A 30 -8.95 16.99 11.09
C GLU A 30 -7.47 17.25 10.88
N MET A 31 -6.77 17.15 12.01
CA MET A 31 -5.32 17.18 12.14
C MET A 31 -4.77 15.99 11.35
N GLY A 32 -4.27 16.25 10.14
CA GLY A 32 -3.44 15.28 9.43
C GLY A 32 -2.25 14.98 10.32
N ASP A 33 -2.13 13.73 10.76
CA ASP A 33 -1.01 13.26 11.57
C ASP A 33 0.29 13.60 10.84
N SER A 34 0.97 14.61 11.33
CA SER A 34 2.29 14.99 10.86
C SER A 34 3.21 13.79 10.96
N LEU A 35 3.82 13.39 9.83
CA LEU A 35 4.81 12.33 9.80
C LEU A 35 5.87 12.56 10.89
N PRO A 36 6.35 11.50 11.55
CA PRO A 36 7.38 11.65 12.58
C PRO A 36 8.60 12.34 11.99
N ALA A 37 9.11 13.36 12.70
CA ALA A 37 10.23 14.18 12.26
C ALA A 37 11.51 13.37 11.96
N ASP A 38 11.65 12.19 12.58
CA ASP A 38 12.68 11.19 12.27
C ASP A 38 12.01 9.80 12.19
N PRO A 39 11.72 9.28 10.98
CA PRO A 39 11.08 7.98 10.86
C PRO A 39 11.98 6.86 11.41
N PRO A 40 11.47 5.90 12.20
CA PRO A 40 12.31 4.91 12.88
C PRO A 40 13.15 4.00 11.96
N LEU A 41 12.71 3.77 10.71
CA LEU A 41 13.50 3.05 9.69
C LEU A 41 14.40 3.95 8.84
N GLY A 42 14.40 5.26 9.07
CA GLY A 42 14.93 6.29 8.15
C GLY A 42 13.99 6.60 6.98
N TYR A 43 12.82 5.97 6.94
CA TYR A 43 11.72 6.23 6.00
C TYR A 43 10.40 5.67 6.54
N VAL A 44 9.30 6.09 5.94
CA VAL A 44 7.96 5.54 6.14
C VAL A 44 7.44 4.87 4.86
N ILE A 45 6.47 3.98 5.03
CA ILE A 45 5.79 3.23 3.99
C ILE A 45 4.31 3.60 4.07
N GLU A 46 3.83 4.32 3.08
CA GLU A 46 2.41 4.65 2.92
C GLU A 46 1.75 3.59 2.04
N LEU A 47 0.74 2.88 2.57
CA LEU A 47 -0.17 2.10 1.76
C LEU A 47 -1.30 3.01 1.27
N LYS A 48 -1.37 3.25 -0.03
CA LYS A 48 -2.35 4.17 -0.64
C LYS A 48 -3.47 3.39 -1.34
N PRO A 49 -4.70 3.33 -0.80
CA PRO A 49 -5.82 2.72 -1.50
C PRO A 49 -6.16 3.52 -2.76
N LEU A 50 -6.20 2.86 -3.93
CA LEU A 50 -6.46 3.48 -5.22
C LEU A 50 -7.76 2.98 -5.87
N GLY A 51 -8.65 3.91 -6.18
CA GLY A 51 -9.89 3.68 -6.93
C GLY A 51 -10.85 2.70 -6.23
N ASN A 52 -10.83 1.43 -6.60
CA ASN A 52 -11.76 0.44 -6.03
C ASN A 52 -11.19 -0.37 -4.86
N PHE A 53 -9.96 -0.10 -4.43
CA PHE A 53 -9.40 -0.70 -3.22
C PHE A 53 -9.88 0.06 -1.99
N SER A 54 -10.39 -0.64 -0.97
CA SER A 54 -10.91 -0.01 0.24
C SER A 54 -9.79 0.31 1.25
N HIS A 55 -10.04 1.30 2.11
CA HIS A 55 -9.17 1.59 3.24
C HIS A 55 -9.07 0.39 4.20
N GLN A 56 -10.18 -0.33 4.42
CA GLN A 56 -10.20 -1.51 5.29
C GLN A 56 -9.31 -2.65 4.76
N GLU A 57 -9.32 -2.91 3.46
CA GLU A 57 -8.42 -3.91 2.85
C GLU A 57 -6.95 -3.49 2.96
N ALA A 58 -6.67 -2.19 2.90
CA ALA A 58 -5.31 -1.69 3.06
C ALA A 58 -4.81 -1.86 4.49
N GLU A 59 -5.67 -1.65 5.49
CA GLU A 59 -5.34 -1.92 6.89
C GLU A 59 -5.09 -3.41 7.15
N GLN A 60 -5.93 -4.30 6.59
CA GLN A 60 -5.71 -5.74 6.67
C GLN A 60 -4.38 -6.16 6.03
N LEU A 61 -4.04 -5.57 4.87
CA LEU A 61 -2.74 -5.79 4.25
C LEU A 61 -1.60 -5.24 5.11
N ARG A 62 -1.79 -4.09 5.77
CA ARG A 62 -0.80 -3.45 6.63
C ARG A 62 -0.36 -4.38 7.75
N GLU A 63 -1.30 -5.03 8.43
CA GLU A 63 -1.00 -5.95 9.53
C GLU A 63 -0.08 -7.09 9.09
N GLU A 64 -0.42 -7.76 7.97
CA GLU A 64 0.41 -8.85 7.43
C GLU A 64 1.74 -8.32 6.88
N LEU A 65 1.75 -7.14 6.24
CA LEU A 65 2.95 -6.53 5.71
C LEU A 65 3.95 -6.21 6.83
N VAL A 66 3.51 -5.56 7.91
CA VAL A 66 4.34 -5.25 9.08
C VAL A 66 4.96 -6.50 9.69
N LYS A 67 4.17 -7.56 9.86
CA LYS A 67 4.65 -8.86 10.36
C LYS A 67 5.75 -9.44 9.46
N GLN A 68 5.55 -9.43 8.15
CA GLN A 68 6.52 -9.97 7.18
C GLN A 68 7.78 -9.10 7.07
N LEU A 69 7.62 -7.78 7.10
CA LEU A 69 8.74 -6.84 7.15
C LEU A 69 9.56 -7.00 8.44
N GLY A 70 8.93 -7.29 9.59
CA GLY A 70 9.64 -7.61 10.83
C GLY A 70 10.53 -8.85 10.72
N ILE A 71 10.12 -9.85 9.92
CA ILE A 71 10.94 -11.04 9.63
C ILE A 71 12.10 -10.71 8.68
N ILE A 72 11.88 -9.82 7.71
CA ILE A 72 12.88 -9.41 6.72
C ILE A 72 13.94 -8.50 7.37
N PHE A 73 13.50 -7.50 8.14
CA PHE A 73 14.30 -6.52 8.87
C PHE A 73 14.51 -6.95 10.32
N ASN A 74 14.87 -8.22 10.54
CA ASN A 74 14.99 -8.83 11.87
C ASN A 74 16.07 -8.23 12.79
N THR A 75 16.85 -7.27 12.29
CA THR A 75 17.84 -6.50 13.06
C THR A 75 17.29 -5.17 13.58
N LYS A 76 16.10 -4.75 13.12
CA LYS A 76 15.43 -3.52 13.59
C LYS A 76 14.38 -3.89 14.63
N PRO A 77 14.12 -3.05 15.65
CA PRO A 77 13.05 -3.28 16.61
C PRO A 77 11.69 -3.42 15.92
N LYS A 78 10.86 -4.34 16.40
CA LYS A 78 9.50 -4.56 15.86
C LYS A 78 8.67 -3.27 15.86
N ALA A 79 8.75 -2.51 16.95
CA ALA A 79 8.06 -1.22 17.09
C ALA A 79 8.48 -0.19 16.04
N TRP A 80 9.73 -0.24 15.55
CA TRP A 80 10.19 0.65 14.48
C TRP A 80 9.55 0.29 13.14
N VAL A 81 9.45 -1.00 12.83
CA VAL A 81 8.76 -1.46 11.62
C VAL A 81 7.28 -1.10 11.69
N GLU A 82 6.63 -1.32 12.84
CA GLU A 82 5.22 -0.97 13.07
C GLU A 82 4.96 0.53 12.88
N ALA A 83 5.79 1.39 13.47
CA ALA A 83 5.66 2.84 13.37
C ALA A 83 6.00 3.40 11.98
N SER A 84 6.71 2.64 11.14
CA SER A 84 7.07 3.05 9.78
C SER A 84 6.04 2.66 8.72
N VAL A 85 4.95 1.95 9.03
CA VAL A 85 3.94 1.57 8.03
C VAL A 85 2.57 2.09 8.43
N PHE A 86 1.93 2.86 7.56
CA PHE A 86 0.59 3.41 7.75
C PHE A 86 -0.25 3.31 6.46
N VAL A 87 -1.57 3.42 6.60
CA VAL A 87 -2.49 3.57 5.46
C VAL A 87 -2.80 5.04 5.27
N GLY A 88 -2.60 5.55 4.06
CA GLY A 88 -2.95 6.92 3.70
C GLY A 88 -4.35 7.03 3.12
N ASP A 89 -4.78 8.26 2.87
CA ASP A 89 -6.09 8.53 2.30
C ASP A 89 -6.31 7.83 0.96
N LYS A 90 -7.54 7.37 0.76
CA LYS A 90 -7.96 6.82 -0.52
C LYS A 90 -7.87 7.87 -1.62
N LYS A 91 -7.33 7.49 -2.78
CA LYS A 91 -7.18 8.38 -3.95
C LYS A 91 -7.74 7.73 -5.22
N GLU A 92 -8.30 8.54 -6.11
CA GLU A 92 -8.72 8.04 -7.43
C GLU A 92 -7.53 7.94 -8.39
N ILE A 93 -7.57 6.95 -9.28
CA ILE A 93 -6.56 6.85 -10.34
C ILE A 93 -6.91 7.84 -11.45
N PRO A 94 -5.98 8.73 -11.87
CA PRO A 94 -6.25 9.71 -12.93
C PRO A 94 -6.78 9.06 -14.21
N ALA A 95 -7.81 9.66 -14.81
CA ALA A 95 -8.40 9.18 -16.05
C ALA A 95 -7.38 9.13 -17.22
N SER A 96 -6.34 9.98 -17.18
CA SER A 96 -5.23 9.97 -18.11
C SER A 96 -4.41 8.68 -18.08
N CYS A 97 -4.45 7.92 -16.98
CA CYS A 97 -3.80 6.61 -16.89
C CYS A 97 -4.63 5.51 -17.59
N LEU A 98 -5.90 5.72 -17.91
CA LEU A 98 -6.75 4.66 -18.45
C LEU A 98 -6.47 4.42 -19.94
N TYR A 99 -5.94 3.23 -20.25
CA TYR A 99 -5.90 2.70 -21.60
C TYR A 99 -7.23 2.00 -21.94
N LYS A 100 -8.15 2.79 -22.51
CA LYS A 100 -9.53 2.37 -22.83
C LYS A 100 -9.63 1.05 -23.62
N PRO A 101 -8.82 0.78 -24.67
CA PRO A 101 -9.00 -0.43 -25.50
C PRO A 101 -8.87 -1.75 -24.74
N ARG A 102 -8.18 -1.77 -23.59
CA ARG A 102 -8.05 -2.97 -22.73
C ARG A 102 -8.63 -2.78 -21.34
N ASN A 103 -9.20 -1.62 -21.04
CA ASN A 103 -9.68 -1.24 -19.72
C ASN A 103 -8.63 -1.46 -18.61
N ARG A 104 -7.39 -1.05 -18.88
CA ARG A 104 -6.25 -1.16 -17.95
C ARG A 104 -5.66 0.21 -17.67
N TYR A 105 -5.16 0.41 -16.46
CA TYR A 105 -4.43 1.62 -16.12
C TYR A 105 -2.94 1.47 -16.43
N TRP A 106 -2.33 2.53 -16.94
CA TRP A 106 -0.91 2.62 -17.21
C TRP A 106 -0.15 2.80 -15.89
N ALA A 107 0.58 1.76 -15.47
CA ALA A 107 1.26 1.72 -14.18
C ALA A 107 2.29 2.84 -14.04
N GLY A 108 3.03 3.18 -15.11
CA GLY A 108 3.98 4.29 -15.08
C GLY A 108 3.34 5.65 -14.81
N GLY A 109 2.08 5.85 -15.24
CA GLY A 109 1.31 7.05 -14.94
C GLY A 109 0.89 7.11 -13.47
N ILE A 110 0.55 5.95 -12.90
CA ILE A 110 0.28 5.83 -11.46
C ILE A 110 1.55 6.15 -10.65
N LEU A 111 2.70 5.57 -11.01
CA LEU A 111 3.97 5.84 -10.31
C LEU A 111 4.34 7.33 -10.33
N LYS A 112 4.19 7.99 -11.49
CA LYS A 112 4.42 9.43 -11.61
C LYS A 112 3.51 10.23 -10.67
N MET A 113 2.22 9.89 -10.62
CA MET A 113 1.25 10.56 -9.75
C MET A 113 1.58 10.38 -8.25
N LEU A 114 2.04 9.20 -7.84
CA LEU A 114 2.43 8.93 -6.45
C LEU A 114 3.74 9.65 -6.08
N HIS A 115 4.72 9.69 -6.97
CA HIS A 115 5.98 10.42 -6.78
C HIS A 115 5.75 11.93 -6.62
N GLU A 116 4.90 12.50 -7.46
CA GLU A 116 4.56 13.93 -7.43
C GLU A 116 3.79 14.33 -6.17
N GLU A 117 3.12 13.39 -5.48
CA GLU A 117 2.36 13.66 -4.24
C GLU A 117 3.27 14.07 -3.08
N HIS A 118 4.47 13.48 -2.99
CA HIS A 118 5.46 13.78 -1.95
C HIS A 118 6.66 14.55 -2.47
N GLY A 119 6.58 15.09 -3.70
CA GLY A 119 7.65 15.88 -4.31
C GLY A 119 8.98 15.14 -4.51
N GLY A 120 8.95 13.81 -4.57
CA GLY A 120 10.17 13.00 -4.61
C GLY A 120 10.91 12.88 -3.28
N ASN A 121 10.19 12.99 -2.15
CA ASN A 121 10.77 12.77 -0.83
C ASN A 121 11.15 11.28 -0.65
N ASP A 122 12.45 10.98 -0.69
CA ASP A 122 12.98 9.63 -0.49
C ASP A 122 12.71 9.05 0.92
N GLU A 123 12.26 9.86 1.88
CA GLU A 123 11.84 9.42 3.22
C GLU A 123 10.43 8.79 3.22
N ILE A 124 9.66 8.92 2.14
CA ILE A 124 8.31 8.36 2.02
C ILE A 124 8.26 7.40 0.84
N VAL A 125 7.67 6.24 1.07
CA VAL A 125 7.58 5.20 0.07
C VAL A 125 6.14 4.82 -0.10
N THR A 126 5.55 5.27 -1.19
CA THR A 126 4.12 5.14 -1.44
C THR A 126 3.85 3.90 -2.27
N ILE A 127 3.03 3.00 -1.73
CA ILE A 127 2.57 1.78 -2.38
C ILE A 127 1.10 1.94 -2.74
N GLY A 128 0.82 2.22 -4.02
CA GLY A 128 -0.53 2.25 -4.55
C GLY A 128 -1.16 0.84 -4.59
N LEU A 129 -2.35 0.68 -4.04
CA LEU A 129 -3.08 -0.59 -4.00
C LEU A 129 -4.37 -0.49 -4.82
N THR A 130 -4.58 -1.37 -5.80
CA THR A 130 -5.80 -1.34 -6.63
C THR A 130 -6.34 -2.73 -6.94
N HIS A 131 -7.65 -2.86 -7.21
CA HIS A 131 -8.17 -4.06 -7.86
C HIS A 131 -8.31 -3.87 -9.39
N ARG A 132 -7.97 -2.70 -9.93
CA ARG A 132 -7.99 -2.47 -11.38
C ARG A 132 -6.81 -3.15 -12.06
N ASP A 133 -7.01 -3.63 -13.29
CA ASP A 133 -5.92 -4.17 -14.09
C ASP A 133 -4.93 -3.04 -14.42
N ILE A 134 -3.63 -3.33 -14.30
CA ILE A 134 -2.55 -2.39 -14.58
C ILE A 134 -1.64 -2.94 -15.66
N SER A 135 -0.92 -2.04 -16.34
CA SER A 135 -0.10 -2.39 -17.49
C SER A 135 1.13 -1.53 -17.63
N THR A 136 2.14 -2.07 -18.30
CA THR A 136 3.35 -1.35 -18.71
C THR A 136 3.81 -1.86 -20.09
N SER A 137 4.90 -1.31 -20.61
CA SER A 137 5.61 -1.88 -21.76
C SER A 137 6.72 -2.79 -21.25
N ILE A 138 6.68 -4.08 -21.59
CA ILE A 138 7.72 -5.05 -21.23
C ILE A 138 7.99 -5.99 -22.40
N HIS A 139 9.24 -6.39 -22.61
CA HIS A 139 9.66 -7.32 -23.67
C HIS A 139 9.13 -6.97 -25.07
N GLY A 140 9.10 -5.66 -25.40
CA GLY A 140 8.58 -5.17 -26.69
C GLY A 140 7.05 -5.20 -26.84
N GLN A 141 6.31 -5.60 -25.80
CA GLN A 141 4.85 -5.63 -25.81
C GLN A 141 4.29 -4.38 -25.12
N TYR A 142 3.59 -3.56 -25.91
CA TYR A 142 2.86 -2.40 -25.39
C TYR A 142 1.63 -2.83 -24.58
N ASN A 143 1.40 -2.15 -23.46
CA ASN A 143 0.25 -2.38 -22.58
C ASN A 143 0.12 -3.84 -22.10
N TYR A 144 1.26 -4.45 -21.79
CA TYR A 144 1.35 -5.76 -21.16
C TYR A 144 0.82 -5.68 -19.73
N GLY A 145 -0.06 -6.59 -19.35
CA GLY A 145 -0.69 -6.57 -18.03
C GLY A 145 0.21 -7.16 -16.95
N ILE A 146 0.31 -6.49 -15.81
CA ILE A 146 1.25 -6.82 -14.73
C ILE A 146 0.53 -6.86 -13.37
N MET A 147 1.16 -7.48 -12.37
CA MET A 147 0.66 -7.48 -10.98
C MET A 147 1.20 -6.31 -10.17
N GLY A 148 2.36 -5.77 -10.54
CA GLY A 148 2.96 -4.63 -9.87
C GLY A 148 4.00 -3.96 -10.75
N LEU A 149 4.39 -2.76 -10.34
CA LEU A 149 5.51 -2.01 -10.91
C LEU A 149 6.08 -1.10 -9.82
N SER A 150 7.40 -0.95 -9.80
CA SER A 150 8.11 -0.06 -8.88
C SER A 150 9.17 0.75 -9.60
N PHE A 151 9.47 1.94 -9.09
CA PHE A 151 10.80 2.52 -9.30
C PHE A 151 11.88 1.65 -8.63
N ARG A 152 13.12 1.67 -9.14
CA ARG A 152 14.23 0.89 -8.58
C ARG A 152 15.59 1.59 -8.77
N PRO A 153 16.15 2.21 -7.71
CA PRO A 153 15.46 2.60 -6.48
C PRO A 153 14.43 3.70 -6.75
N GLY A 154 13.57 3.98 -5.77
CA GLY A 154 12.68 5.15 -5.79
C GLY A 154 11.64 5.10 -4.66
N ASP A 155 10.70 6.02 -4.73
CA ASP A 155 9.71 6.36 -3.70
C ASP A 155 8.28 5.87 -4.00
N ALA A 156 8.04 5.31 -5.19
CA ALA A 156 6.71 4.86 -5.60
C ALA A 156 6.70 3.44 -6.18
N CYS A 157 5.70 2.68 -5.76
CA CYS A 157 5.29 1.45 -6.42
C CYS A 157 3.75 1.32 -6.48
N VAL A 158 3.26 0.46 -7.37
CA VAL A 158 1.83 0.14 -7.50
C VAL A 158 1.65 -1.36 -7.62
N VAL A 159 0.64 -1.89 -6.93
CA VAL A 159 0.29 -3.31 -6.92
C VAL A 159 -1.21 -3.47 -7.21
N SER A 160 -1.52 -4.48 -8.02
CA SER A 160 -2.88 -4.83 -8.38
C SER A 160 -3.24 -6.26 -8.01
N THR A 161 -4.41 -6.44 -7.40
CA THR A 161 -4.96 -7.78 -7.17
C THR A 161 -5.58 -8.40 -8.43
N PHE A 162 -5.78 -7.64 -9.50
CA PHE A 162 -6.59 -8.07 -10.66
C PHE A 162 -6.11 -9.38 -11.27
N ARG A 163 -4.79 -9.57 -11.33
CA ARG A 163 -4.15 -10.75 -11.94
C ARG A 163 -3.72 -11.79 -10.91
N LEU A 164 -3.95 -11.55 -9.61
CA LEU A 164 -3.60 -12.50 -8.56
C LEU A 164 -4.49 -13.74 -8.62
N LYS A 165 -3.88 -14.92 -8.65
CA LYS A 165 -4.60 -16.20 -8.54
C LYS A 165 -5.17 -16.40 -7.14
N ARG A 166 -4.42 -15.96 -6.13
CA ARG A 166 -4.81 -16.00 -4.71
C ARG A 166 -4.69 -14.60 -4.15
N LYS A 167 -5.79 -14.03 -3.67
CA LYS A 167 -5.78 -12.68 -3.08
C LYS A 167 -4.88 -12.60 -1.84
N ASP A 168 -4.78 -13.70 -1.07
CA ASP A 168 -3.89 -13.79 0.09
C ASP A 168 -2.39 -13.68 -0.24
N ASP A 169 -2.01 -13.81 -1.52
CA ASP A 169 -0.63 -13.59 -1.97
C ASP A 169 -0.33 -12.09 -2.22
N LEU A 170 -1.28 -11.17 -1.98
CA LEU A 170 -1.09 -9.73 -2.20
C LEU A 170 0.14 -9.20 -1.46
N TRP A 171 0.32 -9.56 -0.19
CA TRP A 171 1.48 -9.13 0.60
C TRP A 171 2.81 -9.51 -0.05
N LYS A 172 2.86 -10.62 -0.81
CA LYS A 172 4.08 -11.08 -1.47
C LYS A 172 4.45 -10.18 -2.63
N VAL A 173 3.47 -9.76 -3.43
CA VAL A 173 3.68 -8.80 -4.52
C VAL A 173 4.01 -7.43 -3.95
N THR A 174 3.31 -7.00 -2.90
CA THR A 174 3.60 -5.77 -2.17
C THR A 174 5.04 -5.72 -1.67
N ILE A 175 5.54 -6.77 -1.02
CA ILE A 175 6.93 -6.82 -0.59
C ILE A 175 7.90 -6.87 -1.78
N HIS A 176 7.57 -7.60 -2.85
CA HIS A 176 8.41 -7.66 -4.05
C HIS A 176 8.64 -6.26 -4.65
N GLU A 177 7.56 -5.52 -4.89
CA GLU A 177 7.64 -4.16 -5.44
C GLU A 177 8.28 -3.19 -4.45
N PHE A 178 7.95 -3.28 -3.15
CA PHE A 178 8.62 -2.49 -2.12
C PHE A 178 10.14 -2.73 -2.08
N LEU A 179 10.60 -3.98 -2.17
CA LEU A 179 12.03 -4.27 -2.20
C LEU A 179 12.70 -3.77 -3.49
N HIS A 180 11.98 -3.75 -4.62
CA HIS A 180 12.43 -3.02 -5.81
C HIS A 180 12.58 -1.53 -5.54
N SER A 181 11.64 -0.88 -4.85
CA SER A 181 11.77 0.54 -4.48
C SER A 181 13.02 0.81 -3.62
N ARG A 182 13.50 -0.18 -2.86
CA ARG A 182 14.78 -0.16 -2.13
C ARG A 182 16.02 -0.49 -2.98
N GLY A 183 15.88 -0.63 -4.29
CA GLY A 183 16.99 -0.89 -5.20
C GLY A 183 17.36 -2.37 -5.36
N LEU A 184 16.68 -3.30 -4.67
CA LEU A 184 16.98 -4.72 -4.77
C LEU A 184 16.55 -5.25 -6.15
N PRO A 185 17.45 -5.79 -7.00
CA PRO A 185 17.05 -6.38 -8.27
C PRO A 185 16.36 -7.74 -8.06
N HIS A 186 15.86 -8.33 -9.15
CA HIS A 186 15.41 -9.72 -9.12
C HIS A 186 16.51 -10.65 -8.59
N CYS A 187 16.08 -11.75 -7.96
CA CYS A 187 16.95 -12.75 -7.36
C CYS A 187 17.87 -13.36 -8.41
N LYS A 188 19.17 -13.08 -8.30
CA LYS A 188 20.19 -13.61 -9.23
C LYS A 188 20.25 -15.13 -9.27
N LYS A 189 19.84 -15.80 -8.19
CA LYS A 189 19.78 -17.27 -8.10
C LYS A 189 18.53 -17.88 -8.70
N ASP A 190 17.54 -17.04 -9.06
CA ASP A 190 16.23 -17.49 -9.55
C ASP A 190 15.56 -18.53 -8.61
N ASP A 191 15.74 -18.36 -7.29
CA ASP A 191 15.15 -19.25 -6.29
C ASP A 191 13.62 -19.09 -6.30
N LEU A 192 12.91 -20.12 -6.75
CA LEU A 192 11.44 -20.16 -6.86
C LEU A 192 10.72 -19.82 -5.54
N LYS A 193 11.37 -20.04 -4.39
CA LYS A 193 10.82 -19.72 -3.06
C LYS A 193 11.11 -18.28 -2.63
N CYS A 194 11.97 -17.56 -3.35
CA CYS A 194 12.33 -16.18 -3.06
C CYS A 194 11.25 -15.20 -3.55
N LEU A 195 10.88 -14.23 -2.70
CA LEU A 195 9.99 -13.13 -3.05
C LEU A 195 10.52 -12.35 -4.26
N MET A 196 11.83 -12.17 -4.37
CA MET A 196 12.47 -11.42 -5.46
C MET A 196 12.70 -12.24 -6.74
N GLN A 197 12.25 -13.49 -6.81
CA GLN A 197 12.36 -14.26 -8.05
C GLN A 197 11.46 -13.65 -9.13
N ASP A 198 11.98 -13.53 -10.36
CA ASP A 198 11.24 -12.97 -11.49
C ASP A 198 10.10 -13.90 -11.90
N ALA A 199 8.86 -13.41 -11.85
CA ALA A 199 7.72 -14.23 -12.19
C ALA A 199 7.65 -14.63 -13.68
N HIS A 200 8.46 -14.02 -14.56
CA HIS A 200 8.50 -14.25 -16.00
C HIS A 200 7.10 -14.17 -16.66
N GLY A 201 6.29 -13.19 -16.22
CA GLY A 201 4.92 -13.01 -16.68
C GLY A 201 3.92 -14.08 -16.20
N LYS A 202 4.33 -14.99 -15.31
CA LYS A 202 3.48 -16.01 -14.70
C LYS A 202 2.98 -15.54 -13.34
N ASN A 203 1.95 -16.21 -12.80
CA ASN A 203 1.51 -15.98 -11.43
C ASN A 203 2.10 -17.03 -10.49
N THR A 204 3.36 -16.84 -10.07
CA THR A 204 4.12 -17.80 -9.25
C THR A 204 4.23 -17.41 -7.77
N PHE A 205 3.57 -16.32 -7.34
CA PHE A 205 3.68 -15.81 -5.97
C PHE A 205 3.24 -16.81 -4.90
N TYR A 206 2.34 -17.73 -5.23
CA TYR A 206 1.93 -18.81 -4.33
C TYR A 206 3.09 -19.74 -3.90
N MET A 207 4.18 -19.82 -4.68
CA MET A 207 5.37 -20.64 -4.36
C MET A 207 6.41 -19.90 -3.50
N LYS A 208 6.28 -18.57 -3.38
CA LYS A 208 7.26 -17.72 -2.68
C LYS A 208 6.96 -17.70 -1.19
N HIS A 209 7.99 -17.91 -0.37
CA HIS A 209 7.87 -18.06 1.09
C HIS A 209 8.67 -17.03 1.90
N GLY A 210 9.51 -16.22 1.24
CA GLY A 210 10.31 -15.18 1.92
C GLY A 210 11.45 -14.69 1.03
N VAL A 211 12.33 -13.86 1.58
CA VAL A 211 13.54 -13.40 0.87
C VAL A 211 14.67 -14.40 1.11
N CYS A 212 15.31 -14.90 0.05
CA CYS A 212 16.43 -15.84 0.18
C CYS A 212 17.67 -15.18 0.82
N LYS A 213 18.64 -15.99 1.27
CA LYS A 213 19.83 -15.49 1.96
C LYS A 213 20.63 -14.49 1.12
N ASP A 214 20.78 -14.74 -0.17
CA ASP A 214 21.52 -13.88 -1.09
C ASP A 214 20.85 -12.52 -1.25
N CYS A 215 19.53 -12.50 -1.46
CA CYS A 215 18.76 -11.26 -1.54
C CYS A 215 18.77 -10.48 -0.22
N LYS A 216 18.72 -11.17 0.94
CA LYS A 216 18.87 -10.51 2.26
C LYS A 216 20.25 -9.86 2.41
N ASN A 217 21.31 -10.52 1.95
CA ASN A 217 22.66 -9.97 1.99
C ASN A 217 22.79 -8.75 1.05
N SER A 218 22.26 -8.84 -0.18
CA SER A 218 22.25 -7.71 -1.12
C SER A 218 21.46 -6.52 -0.57
N LEU A 219 20.31 -6.76 0.04
CA LEU A 219 19.49 -5.71 0.65
C LEU A 219 20.26 -4.97 1.74
N ARG A 220 20.94 -5.69 2.63
CA ARG A 220 21.77 -5.08 3.70
C ARG A 220 22.87 -4.19 3.12
N MET A 221 23.57 -4.64 2.08
CA MET A 221 24.61 -3.82 1.44
C MET A 221 24.04 -2.55 0.82
N ILE A 222 22.89 -2.64 0.14
CA ILE A 222 22.23 -1.47 -0.45
C ILE A 222 21.84 -0.46 0.63
N MET A 223 21.22 -0.93 1.72
CA MET A 223 20.78 -0.05 2.82
C MET A 223 21.96 0.64 3.52
N THR A 224 23.06 -0.08 3.79
CA THR A 224 24.27 0.52 4.39
C THR A 224 24.89 1.58 3.49
N HIS A 225 24.95 1.33 2.17
CA HIS A 225 25.47 2.34 1.24
C HIS A 225 24.59 3.60 1.19
N GLN A 226 23.26 3.45 1.27
CA GLN A 226 22.35 4.58 1.34
C GLN A 226 22.57 5.40 2.62
N GLU A 227 22.63 4.75 3.79
CA GLU A 227 22.90 5.41 5.08
C GLU A 227 24.22 6.23 5.04
N THR A 228 25.29 5.67 4.47
CA THR A 228 26.58 6.39 4.36
C THR A 228 26.53 7.59 3.41
N LYS A 229 25.65 7.60 2.41
CA LYS A 229 25.53 8.72 1.47
C LYS A 229 24.89 9.93 2.15
N TYR A 230 23.84 9.71 2.95
CA TYR A 230 23.13 10.78 3.66
C TYR A 230 23.94 11.37 4.82
N GLN A 231 24.87 10.62 5.43
CA GLN A 231 25.73 11.15 6.50
C GLN A 231 26.88 12.05 5.99
N ASN A 232 27.18 12.03 4.68
CA ASN A 232 28.30 12.75 4.08
C ASN A 232 27.87 13.93 3.19
N THR A 233 26.59 14.31 3.23
CA THR A 233 25.99 15.46 2.52
C THR A 233 25.44 16.45 3.53
#